data_AF-A0A352A3C4-F1
#
_entry.id   AF-A0A352A3C4-F1
#
_cell.length_a   1.000
_cell.length_b   1.000
_cell.length_c   1.000
_cell.angle_alpha   90.00
_cell.angle_beta   90.00
_cell.angle_gamma   90.00
#
_symmetry.space_group_name_H-M   'P 1'
#
loop_
_entity.id
_entity.type
_entity.pdbx_description
1 polymer ?
#
loop_
_entity_poly.entity_id
_entity_poly.type
_entity_poly.pdbx_seq_one_letter_code
_entity_poly.pdbx_strand_id
1 'polypeptide(L)'
;MNKGRKMSNSKVLLKLIKYTWLASPLTFLALIIASLLFSVLRYLEIVVLESLFSNTLNIINGAPYDIMLTPIIAILAILIFNPVAEWLEYLAQGYFWRRGNGYMYSLYHERINKL
;
A
#
# COMPACT_ATOMS: atom_id res chain seq x y z
N MET A 1 -30.32 22.26 -21.95
CA MET A 1 -30.70 20.87 -21.59
C MET A 1 -29.58 19.93 -22.01
N ASN A 2 -28.74 19.47 -21.07
CA ASN A 2 -27.84 18.34 -21.31
C ASN A 2 -27.93 17.45 -20.08
N LYS A 3 -28.66 16.35 -20.19
CA LYS A 3 -28.89 15.38 -19.12
C LYS A 3 -27.52 14.91 -18.64
N GLY A 4 -27.18 15.20 -17.39
CA GLY A 4 -25.99 14.66 -16.74
C GLY A 4 -26.05 13.14 -16.81
N ARG A 5 -25.35 12.55 -17.78
CA ARG A 5 -25.12 11.11 -17.84
C ARG A 5 -24.47 10.75 -16.51
N LYS A 6 -25.22 10.12 -15.60
CA LYS A 6 -24.69 9.54 -14.36
C LYS A 6 -23.49 8.68 -14.77
N MET A 7 -22.29 9.18 -14.52
CA MET A 7 -21.07 8.48 -14.87
C MET A 7 -20.96 7.31 -13.89
N SER A 8 -20.82 6.09 -14.41
CA SER A 8 -20.70 4.90 -13.56
C SER A 8 -19.47 5.05 -12.66
N ASN A 9 -19.56 4.55 -11.43
CA ASN A 9 -18.46 4.62 -10.45
C ASN A 9 -17.15 4.03 -11.03
N SER A 10 -17.25 3.00 -11.86
CA SER A 10 -16.11 2.42 -12.60
C SER A 10 -15.42 3.41 -13.56
N LYS A 11 -16.19 4.23 -14.28
CA LYS A 11 -15.64 5.25 -15.18
C LYS A 11 -15.03 6.43 -14.42
N VAL A 12 -15.56 6.74 -13.24
CA VAL A 12 -15.00 7.76 -12.34
C VAL A 12 -13.64 7.29 -11.81
N LEU A 13 -13.57 6.06 -11.32
CA LEU A 13 -12.34 5.44 -10.83
C LEU A 13 -11.24 5.40 -11.91
N LEU A 14 -11.59 4.97 -13.13
CA LEU A 14 -10.64 4.88 -14.23
C LEU A 14 -10.07 6.26 -14.63
N LYS A 15 -10.91 7.31 -14.59
CA LYS A 15 -10.44 8.68 -14.85
C LYS A 15 -9.55 9.20 -13.72
N LEU A 16 -9.89 8.93 -12.46
CA LEU A 16 -9.04 9.28 -11.31
C LEU A 16 -7.64 8.67 -11.47
N ILE A 17 -7.57 7.35 -11.73
CA ILE A 17 -6.28 6.66 -11.94
C ILE A 17 -5.51 7.29 -13.10
N LYS A 18 -6.17 7.52 -14.24
CA LYS A 18 -5.54 8.13 -15.41
C LYS A 18 -5.01 9.54 -15.12
N TYR A 19 -5.78 10.38 -14.42
CA TYR A 19 -5.37 11.74 -14.13
C TYR A 19 -4.27 11.82 -13.10
N THR A 20 -4.29 10.97 -12.08
CA THR A 20 -3.20 10.95 -11.11
C THR A 20 -1.92 10.37 -11.68
N TRP A 21 -2.03 9.37 -12.59
CA TRP A 21 -0.89 8.89 -13.38
C TRP A 21 -0.26 10.00 -14.22
N LEU A 22 -1.09 10.78 -14.95
CA LEU A 22 -0.60 11.90 -15.76
C LEU A 22 0.02 13.02 -14.90
N ALA A 23 -0.49 13.24 -13.69
CA ALA A 23 0.02 14.28 -12.79
C ALA A 23 1.38 13.93 -12.18
N SER A 24 1.61 12.65 -11.88
CA SER A 24 2.88 12.16 -11.33
C SER A 24 2.96 10.62 -11.38
N PRO A 25 3.53 10.03 -12.44
CA PRO A 25 3.71 8.58 -12.56
C PRO A 25 4.57 8.01 -11.43
N LEU A 26 5.55 8.79 -10.97
CA LEU A 26 6.53 8.37 -9.97
C LEU A 26 5.88 8.20 -8.59
N THR A 27 4.97 9.10 -8.20
CA THR A 27 4.21 8.94 -6.94
C THR A 27 3.21 7.80 -7.01
N PHE A 28 2.65 7.51 -8.19
CA PHE A 28 1.77 6.36 -8.37
C PHE A 28 2.53 5.04 -8.26
N LEU A 29 3.69 4.93 -8.91
CA LEU A 29 4.57 3.77 -8.77
C LEU A 29 5.06 3.59 -7.34
N ALA A 30 5.47 4.67 -6.68
CA ALA A 30 5.86 4.64 -5.27
C ALA A 30 4.73 4.13 -4.37
N LEU A 31 3.48 4.54 -4.63
CA LEU A 31 2.31 4.03 -3.91
C LEU A 31 2.12 2.53 -4.13
N ILE A 32 2.14 2.06 -5.39
CA ILE A 32 2.00 0.64 -5.70
C ILE A 32 3.09 -0.18 -4.99
N ILE A 33 4.34 0.25 -5.08
CA ILE A 33 5.48 -0.46 -4.49
C ILE A 33 5.37 -0.45 -2.96
N ALA A 34 5.00 0.68 -2.34
CA ALA A 34 4.83 0.76 -0.89
C ALA A 34 3.70 -0.15 -0.39
N SER A 35 2.55 -0.14 -1.07
CA SER A 35 1.42 -1.03 -0.73
C SER A 35 1.77 -2.51 -0.92
N LEU A 36 2.53 -2.85 -1.97
CA LEU A 36 3.02 -4.22 -2.18
C LEU A 36 3.99 -4.64 -1.06
N LEU A 37 4.95 -3.77 -0.72
CA LEU A 37 5.92 -4.02 0.34
C LEU A 37 5.22 -4.23 1.68
N PHE A 38 4.26 -3.37 2.02
CA PHE A 38 3.47 -3.49 3.25
C PHE A 38 2.67 -4.79 3.28
N SER A 39 2.01 -5.16 2.17
CA SER A 39 1.28 -6.42 2.07
C SER A 39 2.18 -7.65 2.23
N VAL A 40 3.37 -7.65 1.63
CA VAL A 40 4.35 -8.74 1.76
C VAL A 40 4.83 -8.86 3.20
N LEU A 41 5.16 -7.75 3.86
CA LEU A 41 5.58 -7.77 5.25
C LEU A 41 4.50 -8.33 6.19
N ARG A 42 3.23 -7.95 5.98
CA ARG A 42 2.10 -8.51 6.73
C ARG A 42 1.88 -9.99 6.48
N TYR A 43 2.07 -10.43 5.24
CA TYR A 43 1.99 -11.86 4.92
C TYR A 43 3.13 -12.64 5.60
N LEU A 44 4.36 -12.13 5.54
CA LEU A 44 5.51 -12.75 6.22
C LEU A 44 5.34 -12.79 7.73
N GLU A 45 4.74 -11.76 8.33
CA GLU A 45 4.39 -11.75 9.76
C GLU A 45 3.55 -12.96 10.14
N ILE A 46 2.50 -13.26 9.36
CA ILE A 46 1.62 -14.41 9.58
C ILE A 46 2.39 -15.72 9.47
N VAL A 47 3.20 -15.89 8.41
CA VAL A 47 3.98 -17.11 8.17
C VAL A 47 5.00 -17.36 9.29
N VAL A 48 5.67 -16.32 9.77
CA VAL A 48 6.66 -16.47 10.85
C VAL A 48 5.97 -16.78 12.19
N LEU A 49 4.80 -16.19 12.46
CA LEU A 49 4.01 -16.54 13.64
C LEU A 49 3.55 -18.00 13.61
N GLU A 50 3.08 -18.49 12.46
CA GLU A 50 2.74 -19.90 12.27
C GLU A 50 3.96 -20.80 12.56
N SER A 51 5.14 -20.45 12.03
CA SER A 51 6.38 -21.16 12.29
C SER A 51 6.76 -21.17 13.78
N LEU A 52 6.57 -20.06 14.51
CA LEU A 52 6.78 -20.02 15.96
C LEU A 52 5.86 -21.00 16.69
N PHE A 53 4.57 -21.02 16.35
CA PHE A 53 3.62 -21.94 16.98
C PHE A 53 4.00 -23.40 16.72
N SER A 54 4.32 -23.74 15.47
CA SER A 54 4.76 -25.09 15.12
C SER A 54 6.05 -25.49 15.84
N ASN A 55 7.03 -24.59 15.93
CA ASN A 55 8.30 -24.86 16.60
C ASN A 55 8.13 -25.01 18.11
N THR A 56 7.18 -24.29 18.71
CA THR A 56 6.83 -24.45 20.14
C THR A 56 6.29 -25.85 20.42
N LEU A 57 5.41 -26.38 19.55
CA LEU A 57 4.92 -27.75 19.67
C LEU A 57 6.05 -28.77 19.53
N ASN A 58 6.99 -28.55 18.61
CA ASN A 58 8.16 -29.42 18.42
C ASN A 58 9.07 -29.44 19.65
N ILE A 59 9.28 -28.30 20.31
CA ILE A 59 10.08 -28.23 21.55
C ILE A 59 9.42 -29.00 22.68
N ILE A 60 8.09 -28.89 22.83
CA ILE A 60 7.33 -29.70 23.80
C ILE A 60 7.51 -31.20 23.53
N ASN A 61 7.68 -31.57 22.26
CA ASN A 61 7.95 -32.95 21.82
C ASN A 61 9.44 -33.35 21.87
N GLY A 62 10.32 -32.54 22.48
CA GLY A 62 11.73 -32.87 22.70
C GLY A 62 12.72 -32.35 21.65
N ALA A 63 12.28 -31.47 20.74
CA ALA A 63 13.20 -30.79 19.82
C ALA A 63 14.08 -29.76 20.55
N PRO A 64 15.29 -29.46 20.04
CA PRO A 64 16.17 -28.47 20.64
C PRO A 64 15.60 -27.04 20.50
N TYR A 65 15.95 -26.16 21.45
CA TYR A 65 15.43 -24.78 21.52
C TYR A 65 15.96 -23.84 20.42
N ASP A 66 17.07 -24.20 19.79
CA ASP A 66 17.70 -23.44 18.70
C ASP A 66 16.76 -23.22 17.50
N ILE A 67 15.81 -24.11 17.28
CA ILE A 67 14.80 -23.97 16.21
C ILE A 67 13.90 -22.71 16.37
N MET A 68 13.86 -22.09 17.56
CA MET A 68 13.14 -20.84 17.79
C MET A 68 13.93 -19.59 17.38
N LEU A 69 15.26 -19.67 17.24
CA LEU A 69 16.09 -18.49 16.99
C LEU A 69 15.74 -17.82 15.65
N THR A 70 15.60 -18.61 14.59
CA THR A 70 15.29 -18.11 13.25
C THR A 70 13.96 -17.34 13.20
N PRO A 71 12.82 -17.89 13.65
CA PRO A 71 11.55 -17.15 13.62
C PRO A 71 11.53 -15.95 14.58
N ILE A 72 12.22 -15.99 15.73
CA ILE A 72 12.35 -14.82 16.63
C ILE A 72 13.09 -13.67 15.92
N ILE A 73 14.23 -13.96 15.28
CA ILE A 73 15.00 -12.95 14.53
C ILE A 73 14.16 -12.37 13.38
N ALA A 74 13.41 -13.22 12.67
CA ALA A 74 12.53 -12.79 11.59
C ALA A 74 11.42 -11.84 12.09
N ILE A 75 10.78 -12.12 13.24
CA ILE A 75 9.79 -11.21 13.83
C ILE A 75 10.42 -9.88 14.24
N LEU A 76 11.61 -9.88 14.84
CA LEU A 76 12.30 -8.65 15.21
C LEU A 76 12.59 -7.79 13.97
N ALA A 77 13.03 -8.41 12.88
CA ALA A 77 13.22 -7.69 11.61
C ALA A 77 11.89 -7.12 11.11
N ILE A 78 10.81 -7.92 11.09
CA ILE A 78 9.48 -7.46 10.65
C ILE A 78 9.00 -6.28 11.51
N LEU A 79 9.13 -6.34 12.83
CA LEU A 79 8.74 -5.26 13.73
C LEU A 79 9.47 -3.94 13.45
N ILE A 80 10.71 -3.99 12.97
CA ILE A 80 11.47 -2.80 12.57
C ILE A 80 11.02 -2.28 11.20
N PHE A 81 10.80 -3.17 10.23
CA PHE A 81 10.47 -2.78 8.86
C PHE A 81 9.00 -2.39 8.66
N ASN A 82 8.08 -2.96 9.45
CA ASN A 82 6.64 -2.76 9.29
C ASN A 82 6.21 -1.29 9.47
N PRO A 83 6.64 -0.56 10.53
CA PRO A 83 6.32 0.86 10.68
C PRO A 83 6.90 1.72 9.55
N VAL A 84 8.07 1.35 9.02
CA VAL A 84 8.72 2.06 7.91
C VAL A 84 7.93 1.88 6.62
N ALA A 85 7.50 0.65 6.32
CA ALA A 85 6.67 0.36 5.15
C ALA A 85 5.30 1.03 5.25
N GLU A 86 4.67 0.99 6.41
CA GLU A 86 3.40 1.67 6.70
C GLU A 86 3.54 3.19 6.50
N TRP A 87 4.58 3.80 7.05
CA TRP A 87 4.86 5.22 6.88
C TRP A 87 5.07 5.62 5.41
N LEU A 88 5.84 4.82 4.66
CA LEU A 88 6.05 5.04 3.22
C LEU A 88 4.74 4.97 2.43
N GLU A 89 3.87 4.01 2.75
CA GLU A 89 2.57 3.87 2.12
C GLU A 89 1.68 5.07 2.43
N TYR A 90 1.58 5.49 3.69
CA TYR A 90 0.80 6.67 4.09
C TYR A 90 1.27 7.94 3.38
N LEU A 91 2.58 8.16 3.31
CA LEU A 91 3.13 9.29 2.57
C LEU A 91 2.78 9.20 1.10
N ALA A 92 2.99 8.05 0.46
CA ALA A 92 2.70 7.86 -0.95
C ALA A 92 1.22 8.10 -1.27
N GLN A 93 0.31 7.65 -0.41
CA GLN A 93 -1.13 7.94 -0.52
C GLN A 93 -1.41 9.44 -0.42
N GLY A 94 -0.82 10.12 0.57
CA GLY A 94 -0.97 11.57 0.73
C GLY A 94 -0.49 12.37 -0.49
N TYR A 95 0.67 12.01 -1.04
CA TYR A 95 1.20 12.63 -2.25
C TYR A 95 0.35 12.33 -3.50
N PHE A 96 -0.13 11.09 -3.63
CA PHE A 96 -1.04 10.68 -4.70
C PHE A 96 -2.32 11.52 -4.70
N TRP A 97 -2.99 11.66 -3.56
CA TRP A 97 -4.21 12.45 -3.43
C TRP A 97 -3.97 13.94 -3.67
N ARG A 98 -2.88 14.50 -3.13
CA ARG A 98 -2.56 15.92 -3.32
C ARG A 98 -2.29 16.26 -4.79
N ARG A 99 -1.51 15.43 -5.49
CA ARG A 99 -1.21 15.61 -6.93
C ARG A 99 -2.45 15.41 -7.79
N GLY A 100 -3.23 14.36 -7.53
CA GLY A 100 -4.46 14.07 -8.27
C GLY A 100 -5.49 15.19 -8.15
N ASN A 101 -5.72 15.70 -6.92
CA ASN A 101 -6.63 16.81 -6.67
C ASN A 101 -6.14 18.11 -7.31
N GLY A 102 -4.85 18.43 -7.19
CA GLY A 102 -4.26 19.62 -7.81
C GLY A 102 -4.42 19.63 -9.33
N TYR A 103 -4.20 18.49 -9.98
CA TYR A 103 -4.35 18.36 -11.42
C TYR A 103 -5.82 18.43 -11.88
N MET A 104 -6.76 17.86 -11.11
CA MET A 104 -8.17 18.03 -11.41
C MET A 104 -8.64 19.48 -11.25
N TYR A 105 -8.12 20.19 -10.25
CA TYR A 105 -8.41 21.61 -10.04
C TYR A 105 -7.87 22.49 -11.17
N SER A 106 -6.64 22.22 -11.65
CA SER A 106 -6.08 22.95 -12.80
C SER A 106 -6.89 22.70 -14.08
N LEU A 107 -7.30 21.46 -14.35
CA LEU A 107 -8.15 21.12 -15.49
C LEU A 107 -9.54 21.78 -15.42
N TYR A 108 -10.10 21.91 -14.21
CA TYR A 108 -11.38 22.58 -14.00
C TYR A 108 -11.29 24.07 -14.32
N HIS A 109 -10.25 24.74 -13.80
CA HIS A 109 -10.01 26.16 -14.07
C HIS A 109 -9.66 26.45 -15.53
N GLU A 110 -8.88 25.59 -16.17
CA GLU A 110 -8.57 25.73 -17.59
C GLU A 110 -9.84 25.58 -18.46
N ARG A 111 -10.78 24.73 -18.04
CA ARG A 111 -12.06 24.55 -18.74
C ARG A 111 -13.01 25.73 -18.52
N ILE A 112 -12.99 26.37 -17.34
CA ILE A 112 -13.74 27.61 -17.08
C ILE A 112 -13.17 28.77 -17.88
N ASN A 113 -11.84 28.93 -17.92
CA ASN A 113 -11.19 30.03 -18.65
C ASN A 113 -11.30 29.91 -20.19
N LYS A 114 -11.71 28.75 -20.70
CA LYS A 114 -11.95 28.50 -22.14
C LYS A 114 -13.42 28.65 -22.56
N LEU A 115 -14.33 28.94 -21.61
CA LEU A 115 -15.75 29.22 -21.83
C LEU A 115 -16.00 30.73 -21.78
#